data_AF-A0A4Y9ZW84-F1
#
_entry.id   AF-A0A4Y9ZW84-F1
#
_cell.length_a   1.000
_cell.length_b   1.000
_cell.length_c   1.000
_cell.angle_alpha   90.00
_cell.angle_beta   90.00
_cell.angle_gamma   90.00
#
_symmetry.space_group_name_H-M   'P 1'
#
loop_
_entity.id
_entity.type
_entity.pdbx_description
1 polymer ?
#
loop_
_entity_poly.entity_id
_entity_poly.type
_entity_poly.pdbx_seq_one_letter_code
_entity_poly.pdbx_strand_id
1 'polypeptide(L)'
;MIVACQSDTPQFLVFTADDAIQSYTLDAVNQFLAQRKNPNGCTPRMTYYTSINYTNMSMVTDWFVAGNEIADHTMTHVGTPPDDEVDGNLIALNALAGIPLSSIIGFRAPFLNYSMDTLKHLAAAKFTYDSSASASIPVTDSGTDAYWPYTLDYGMANDCLAVPGMCKGEPKLPGFWEVPMYALFDSRGPDGIHLMDPWLDTADGNTAVNDSATLEFMKSTFSAHYGNNRQPFGLYTHPIHVSRSVPGATVSNSTIAMINAFLDWAQEQNNVWIVSSEQLLAWVRNPVPVSQLDSFEPLKCSTPQVSQKICNGMPDNEEGLLAHCAFNDFPWYTCYGCPTQQLSPSNPNPPQDPTVGQERFRLPANCSTPFWDPIKGQCLCQDSSCQFADNSRPIGPNGANLTGGGTGDFGPTATPTQSYKPFNGNGALAALPAGVFPAVAFGLVGAVVGLVSVYAGV
;
A
#
# COMPACT_ATOMS: atom_id res chain seq x y z
N MET A 1 -19.39 -12.25 6.26
CA MET A 1 -19.94 -13.10 5.18
C MET A 1 -19.67 -12.35 3.89
N ILE A 2 -18.62 -12.75 3.18
CA ILE A 2 -18.16 -12.08 1.96
C ILE A 2 -18.93 -12.73 0.80
N VAL A 3 -20.08 -12.14 0.44
CA VAL A 3 -21.04 -12.60 -0.61
C VAL A 3 -21.61 -14.03 -0.38
N ALA A 4 -22.89 -14.24 -0.69
CA ALA A 4 -23.60 -15.47 -0.29
C ALA A 4 -23.22 -16.74 -1.09
N CYS A 5 -22.55 -16.60 -2.25
CA CYS A 5 -22.15 -17.72 -3.10
C CYS A 5 -20.75 -17.51 -3.71
N GLN A 6 -19.97 -18.59 -3.80
CA GLN A 6 -18.66 -18.63 -4.46
C GLN A 6 -18.71 -18.13 -5.91
N SER A 7 -19.77 -18.49 -6.66
CA SER A 7 -19.95 -18.08 -8.06
C SER A 7 -20.11 -16.58 -8.24
N ASP A 8 -20.55 -15.90 -7.19
CA ASP A 8 -20.86 -14.47 -7.19
C ASP A 8 -19.70 -13.65 -6.61
N THR A 9 -18.62 -14.32 -6.17
CA THR A 9 -17.41 -13.70 -5.64
C THR A 9 -16.37 -13.56 -6.76
N PRO A 10 -15.86 -12.35 -7.04
CA PRO A 10 -14.78 -12.19 -8.01
C PRO A 10 -13.53 -12.92 -7.57
N GLN A 11 -12.77 -13.45 -8.52
CA GLN A 11 -11.38 -13.81 -8.24
C GLN A 11 -10.52 -12.57 -8.43
N PHE A 12 -9.93 -12.08 -7.34
CA PHE A 12 -8.92 -11.02 -7.43
C PHE A 12 -7.53 -11.61 -7.64
N LEU A 13 -6.79 -11.02 -8.57
CA LEU A 13 -5.37 -11.21 -8.78
C LEU A 13 -4.67 -9.90 -8.35
N VAL A 14 -3.93 -9.94 -7.26
CA VAL A 14 -3.21 -8.78 -6.72
C VAL A 14 -1.78 -8.84 -7.23
N PHE A 15 -1.49 -8.08 -8.28
CA PHE A 15 -0.14 -7.93 -8.81
C PHE A 15 0.49 -6.70 -8.14
N THR A 16 1.61 -6.85 -7.45
CA THR A 16 2.33 -5.73 -6.81
C THR A 16 3.77 -5.67 -7.26
N ALA A 17 4.36 -4.47 -7.20
CA ALA A 17 5.80 -4.26 -7.35
C ALA A 17 6.38 -3.64 -6.09
N ASP A 18 7.62 -4.00 -5.79
CA ASP A 18 8.36 -3.50 -4.63
C ASP A 18 9.63 -2.76 -5.11
N ASP A 19 10.22 -1.96 -4.23
CA ASP A 19 11.45 -1.15 -4.40
C ASP A 19 11.31 0.17 -5.20
N ALA A 20 12.37 0.51 -5.95
CA ALA A 20 12.57 1.83 -6.53
C ALA A 20 11.83 1.98 -7.86
N ILE A 21 11.08 3.08 -7.98
CA ILE A 21 10.39 3.44 -9.24
C ILE A 21 11.36 4.15 -10.17
N GLN A 22 11.65 3.53 -11.31
CA GLN A 22 12.55 4.01 -12.35
C GLN A 22 12.03 3.59 -13.73
N SER A 23 12.63 4.11 -14.81
CA SER A 23 12.18 3.79 -16.17
C SER A 23 12.18 2.28 -16.43
N TYR A 24 13.27 1.60 -16.08
CA TYR A 24 13.41 0.18 -16.32
C TYR A 24 12.51 -0.69 -15.44
N THR A 25 12.08 -0.22 -14.26
CA THR A 25 11.12 -0.96 -13.42
C THR A 25 9.69 -0.72 -13.88
N LEU A 26 9.35 0.49 -14.32
CA LEU A 26 8.04 0.79 -14.92
C LEU A 26 7.85 0.09 -16.27
N ASP A 27 8.86 0.08 -17.14
CA ASP A 27 8.82 -0.69 -18.39
C ASP A 27 8.59 -2.18 -18.12
N ALA A 28 9.23 -2.70 -17.07
CA ALA A 28 9.14 -4.10 -16.69
C ALA A 28 7.74 -4.50 -16.19
N VAL A 29 7.03 -3.64 -15.44
CA VAL A 29 5.65 -3.94 -15.04
C VAL A 29 4.66 -3.67 -16.18
N ASN A 30 4.87 -2.61 -16.97
CA ASN A 30 3.98 -2.25 -18.07
C ASN A 30 3.91 -3.32 -19.16
N GLN A 31 4.99 -4.07 -19.39
CA GLN A 31 4.98 -5.19 -20.35
C GLN A 31 3.96 -6.30 -20.00
N PHE A 32 3.51 -6.35 -18.74
CA PHE A 32 2.52 -7.33 -18.28
C PHE A 32 1.10 -6.76 -18.20
N LEU A 33 0.95 -5.46 -17.95
CA LEU A 33 -0.35 -4.85 -17.64
C LEU A 33 -0.92 -3.97 -18.76
N ALA A 34 -0.09 -3.32 -19.58
CA ALA A 34 -0.55 -2.28 -20.50
C ALA A 34 -1.55 -2.78 -21.56
N GLN A 35 -1.39 -4.03 -22.00
CA GLN A 35 -2.27 -4.69 -22.97
C GLN A 35 -3.54 -5.28 -22.35
N ARG A 36 -3.65 -5.32 -21.02
CA ARG A 36 -4.71 -6.03 -20.31
C ARG A 36 -5.89 -5.15 -20.00
N LYS A 37 -7.05 -5.79 -19.87
CA LYS A 37 -8.30 -5.16 -19.44
C LYS A 37 -8.99 -6.04 -18.42
N ASN A 38 -9.55 -5.43 -17.39
CA ASN A 38 -10.51 -6.08 -16.51
C ASN A 38 -11.87 -6.21 -17.23
N PRO A 39 -12.81 -7.02 -16.70
CA PRO A 39 -14.11 -7.26 -17.33
C PRO A 39 -14.92 -5.99 -17.68
N ASN A 40 -14.76 -4.91 -16.92
CA ASN A 40 -15.38 -3.61 -17.20
C ASN A 40 -14.67 -2.78 -18.29
N GLY A 41 -13.62 -3.30 -18.92
CA GLY A 41 -12.83 -2.60 -19.94
C GLY A 41 -11.79 -1.62 -19.37
N CYS A 42 -11.60 -1.54 -18.05
CA CYS A 42 -10.56 -0.71 -17.46
C CYS A 42 -9.19 -1.39 -17.57
N THR A 43 -8.13 -0.59 -17.70
CA THR A 43 -6.77 -1.08 -17.50
C THR A 43 -6.63 -1.55 -16.04
N PRO A 44 -6.05 -2.73 -15.78
CA PRO A 44 -5.70 -3.16 -14.43
C PRO A 44 -4.91 -2.11 -13.67
N ARG A 45 -5.13 -2.05 -12.35
CA ARG A 45 -4.32 -1.24 -11.44
C ARG A 45 -3.48 -2.17 -10.58
N MET A 46 -2.35 -1.66 -10.12
CA MET A 46 -1.48 -2.37 -9.18
C MET A 46 -1.03 -1.46 -8.06
N THR A 47 -0.50 -2.08 -7.00
CA THR A 47 0.19 -1.39 -5.91
C THR A 47 1.69 -1.41 -6.17
N TYR A 48 2.34 -0.26 -6.05
CA TYR A 48 3.79 -0.17 -5.97
C TYR A 48 4.16 0.18 -4.52
N TYR A 49 4.85 -0.72 -3.83
CA TYR A 49 5.47 -0.48 -2.53
C TYR A 49 6.82 0.18 -2.77
N THR A 50 6.87 1.51 -2.64
CA THR A 50 7.98 2.33 -3.12
C THR A 50 8.98 2.64 -2.02
N SER A 51 10.25 2.31 -2.26
CA SER A 51 11.37 2.82 -1.45
C SER A 51 12.00 4.06 -2.08
N ILE A 52 12.64 4.92 -1.28
CA ILE A 52 13.12 6.24 -1.77
C ILE A 52 14.48 6.15 -2.44
N ASN A 53 15.37 5.30 -1.95
CA ASN A 53 16.69 5.10 -2.56
C ASN A 53 16.54 4.72 -4.05
N TYR A 54 17.19 5.49 -4.92
CA TYR A 54 17.16 5.33 -6.37
C TYR A 54 15.78 5.56 -7.03
N THR A 55 14.79 6.11 -6.33
CA THR A 55 13.48 6.40 -6.96
C THR A 55 13.50 7.70 -7.74
N ASN A 56 12.93 7.67 -8.94
CA ASN A 56 12.64 8.86 -9.72
C ASN A 56 11.24 9.40 -9.38
N MET A 57 11.19 10.53 -8.68
CA MET A 57 9.95 11.05 -8.09
C MET A 57 8.90 11.49 -9.12
N SER A 58 9.30 11.91 -10.32
CA SER A 58 8.33 12.19 -11.39
C SER A 58 7.60 10.92 -11.82
N MET A 59 8.31 9.81 -11.91
CA MET A 59 7.73 8.53 -12.30
C MET A 59 6.77 7.98 -11.24
N VAL A 60 7.01 8.28 -9.96
CA VAL A 60 6.03 8.03 -8.89
C VAL A 60 4.75 8.85 -9.11
N THR A 61 4.91 10.12 -9.50
CA THR A 61 3.79 11.03 -9.83
C THR A 61 2.98 10.48 -11.00
N ASP A 62 3.65 10.11 -12.10
CA ASP A 62 3.04 9.52 -13.30
C ASP A 62 2.24 8.26 -12.96
N TRP A 63 2.85 7.38 -12.15
CA TRP A 63 2.27 6.11 -11.78
C TRP A 63 0.97 6.27 -10.99
N PHE A 64 0.98 7.19 -10.01
CA PHE A 64 -0.19 7.55 -9.22
C PHE A 64 -1.30 8.18 -10.08
N VAL A 65 -0.94 9.14 -10.94
CA VAL A 65 -1.90 9.86 -11.79
C VAL A 65 -2.49 8.96 -12.87
N ALA A 66 -1.76 7.94 -13.30
CA ALA A 66 -2.28 6.86 -14.12
C ALA A 66 -3.36 6.04 -13.41
N GLY A 67 -3.53 6.17 -12.08
CA GLY A 67 -4.55 5.52 -11.26
C GLY A 67 -4.08 4.27 -10.53
N ASN A 68 -2.76 4.08 -10.39
CA ASN A 68 -2.18 3.01 -9.58
C ASN A 68 -1.97 3.48 -8.14
N GLU A 69 -1.88 2.51 -7.23
CA GLU A 69 -1.62 2.77 -5.83
C GLU A 69 -0.11 2.93 -5.58
N ILE A 70 0.25 3.93 -4.78
CA ILE A 70 1.58 4.11 -4.20
C ILE A 70 1.49 3.80 -2.70
N ALA A 71 2.28 2.85 -2.25
CA ALA A 71 2.38 2.40 -0.87
C ALA A 71 3.82 2.56 -0.35
N ASP A 72 3.98 2.58 0.96
CA ASP A 72 5.26 2.80 1.61
C ASP A 72 6.09 1.51 1.69
N HIS A 73 7.39 1.61 1.36
CA HIS A 73 8.39 0.55 1.48
C HIS A 73 9.71 1.04 2.10
N THR A 74 9.62 1.99 3.05
CA THR A 74 10.74 2.67 3.74
C THR A 74 11.65 3.55 2.88
N MET A 75 12.41 4.45 3.49
CA MET A 75 13.34 5.32 2.76
C MET A 75 14.47 4.51 2.12
N THR A 76 15.15 3.66 2.89
CA THR A 76 16.42 3.04 2.50
C THR A 76 16.39 1.52 2.37
N HIS A 77 15.20 0.92 2.43
CA HIS A 77 14.98 -0.53 2.28
C HIS A 77 15.68 -1.36 3.37
N VAL A 78 15.32 -1.08 4.64
CA VAL A 78 15.83 -1.77 5.82
C VAL A 78 14.78 -2.65 6.49
N GLY A 79 15.18 -3.85 6.90
CA GLY A 79 14.32 -4.77 7.65
C GLY A 79 14.14 -4.34 9.11
N THR A 80 13.01 -4.72 9.72
CA THR A 80 12.54 -4.20 11.02
C THR A 80 12.69 -2.67 11.08
N PRO A 81 11.98 -1.95 10.19
CA PRO A 81 12.30 -0.56 9.95
C PRO A 81 12.04 0.30 11.18
N PRO A 82 12.99 1.18 11.56
CA PRO A 82 12.75 2.24 12.52
C PRO A 82 11.64 3.21 12.05
N ASP A 83 11.03 3.92 13.00
CA ASP A 83 9.95 4.86 12.73
C ASP A 83 10.32 5.95 11.69
N ASP A 84 11.56 6.45 11.70
CA ASP A 84 12.01 7.51 10.77
C ASP A 84 12.18 7.03 9.32
N GLU A 85 12.35 5.73 9.11
CA GLU A 85 12.36 5.12 7.77
C GLU A 85 10.97 5.10 7.15
N VAL A 86 9.93 4.87 7.95
CA VAL A 86 8.53 4.85 7.53
C VAL A 86 8.01 6.28 7.40
N ASP A 87 8.11 7.08 8.46
CA ASP A 87 7.65 8.47 8.47
C ASP A 87 8.38 9.31 7.41
N GLY A 88 9.68 9.06 7.22
CA GLY A 88 10.47 9.73 6.20
C GLY A 88 9.99 9.44 4.78
N ASN A 89 9.55 8.21 4.50
CA ASN A 89 9.08 7.84 3.17
C ASN A 89 7.72 8.50 2.85
N LEU A 90 6.78 8.49 3.80
CA LEU A 90 5.52 9.26 3.70
C LEU A 90 5.78 10.72 3.35
N ILE A 91 6.71 11.35 4.06
CA ILE A 91 7.12 12.74 3.82
C ILE A 91 7.69 12.90 2.41
N ALA A 92 8.61 12.03 2.01
CA ALA A 92 9.31 12.13 0.74
C ALA A 92 8.36 11.94 -0.46
N LEU A 93 7.47 10.95 -0.42
CA LEU A 93 6.48 10.71 -1.46
C LEU A 93 5.50 11.88 -1.59
N ASN A 94 5.06 12.47 -0.47
CA ASN A 94 4.19 13.65 -0.53
C ASN A 94 4.93 14.88 -1.05
N ALA A 95 6.12 15.17 -0.53
CA ALA A 95 6.81 16.41 -0.85
C ALA A 95 7.46 16.37 -2.25
N LEU A 96 8.10 15.26 -2.63
CA LEU A 96 8.90 15.20 -3.85
C LEU A 96 8.16 14.53 -5.03
N ALA A 97 7.15 13.69 -4.78
CA ALA A 97 6.29 13.10 -5.82
C ALA A 97 4.85 13.62 -5.79
N GLY A 98 4.49 14.44 -4.79
CA GLY A 98 3.15 15.03 -4.73
C GLY A 98 2.04 14.02 -4.55
N ILE A 99 2.29 12.92 -3.85
CA ILE A 99 1.24 11.95 -3.55
C ILE A 99 0.47 12.43 -2.31
N PRO A 100 -0.87 12.57 -2.36
CA PRO A 100 -1.63 12.97 -1.18
C PRO A 100 -1.45 11.95 -0.06
N LEU A 101 -1.29 12.41 1.18
CA LEU A 101 -1.06 11.51 2.33
C LEU A 101 -2.28 10.63 2.58
N SER A 102 -3.49 11.12 2.26
CA SER A 102 -4.71 10.31 2.30
C SER A 102 -4.71 9.15 1.31
N SER A 103 -3.81 9.15 0.32
CA SER A 103 -3.65 8.11 -0.70
C SER A 103 -2.48 7.17 -0.39
N ILE A 104 -1.56 7.51 0.51
CA ILE A 104 -0.50 6.60 0.99
C ILE A 104 -1.03 5.84 2.21
N ILE A 105 -1.77 4.77 1.93
CA ILE A 105 -2.52 4.03 2.95
C ILE A 105 -1.98 2.63 3.26
N GLY A 106 -1.14 2.10 2.38
CA GLY A 106 -0.52 0.79 2.48
C GLY A 106 0.95 0.86 2.87
N PHE A 107 1.42 -0.21 3.49
CA PHE A 107 2.83 -0.44 3.80
C PHE A 107 3.20 -1.89 3.52
N ARG A 108 4.47 -2.11 3.17
CA ARG A 108 5.11 -3.44 3.19
C ARG A 108 6.51 -3.30 3.76
N ALA A 109 6.91 -4.17 4.66
CA ALA A 109 8.25 -4.16 5.23
C ALA A 109 9.28 -4.71 4.22
N PRO A 110 10.44 -4.06 4.05
CA PRO A 110 11.58 -4.61 3.33
C PRO A 110 11.94 -6.01 3.81
N PHE A 111 12.25 -6.90 2.86
CA PHE A 111 12.54 -8.32 3.10
C PHE A 111 11.40 -9.09 3.80
N LEU A 112 10.19 -8.53 3.84
CA LEU A 112 9.07 -9.01 4.65
C LEU A 112 9.43 -9.13 6.14
N ASN A 113 10.43 -8.38 6.59
CA ASN A 113 10.94 -8.44 7.95
C ASN A 113 10.29 -7.34 8.80
N TYR A 114 9.11 -7.65 9.33
CA TYR A 114 8.34 -6.78 10.22
C TYR A 114 8.33 -7.31 11.66
N SER A 115 7.93 -6.46 12.59
CA SER A 115 7.79 -6.82 14.01
C SER A 115 6.45 -6.30 14.56
N MET A 116 6.09 -6.72 15.78
CA MET A 116 4.93 -6.15 16.48
C MET A 116 5.06 -4.63 16.65
N ASP A 117 6.28 -4.12 16.84
CA ASP A 117 6.50 -2.68 17.01
C ASP A 117 6.38 -1.93 15.68
N THR A 118 6.79 -2.57 14.58
CA THR A 118 6.48 -2.09 13.21
C THR A 118 4.97 -1.91 13.04
N LEU A 119 4.16 -2.95 13.31
CA LEU A 119 2.70 -2.87 13.16
C LEU A 119 2.06 -1.81 14.07
N LYS A 120 2.53 -1.69 15.32
CA LYS A 120 2.05 -0.64 16.25
C LYS A 120 2.40 0.76 15.73
N HIS A 121 3.60 0.95 15.21
CA HIS A 121 4.02 2.22 14.62
C HIS A 121 3.14 2.55 13.42
N LEU A 122 2.93 1.62 12.47
CA LEU A 122 2.05 1.82 11.31
C LEU A 122 0.62 2.23 11.72
N ALA A 123 0.05 1.56 12.73
CA ALA A 123 -1.28 1.92 13.24
C ALA A 123 -1.30 3.28 13.96
N ALA A 124 -0.25 3.61 14.72
CA ALA A 124 -0.11 4.92 15.37
C ALA A 124 0.03 6.04 14.34
N ALA A 125 0.86 5.79 13.33
CA ALA A 125 1.02 6.56 12.12
C ALA A 125 -0.16 6.40 11.17
N LYS A 126 -1.33 5.87 11.56
CA LYS A 126 -2.61 5.86 10.80
C LYS A 126 -2.61 5.21 9.42
N PHE A 127 -1.69 4.28 9.13
CA PHE A 127 -1.81 3.44 7.93
C PHE A 127 -3.13 2.67 7.97
N THR A 128 -3.67 2.35 6.80
CA THR A 128 -4.89 1.55 6.70
C THR A 128 -4.57 0.07 6.77
N TYR A 129 -3.51 -0.34 6.08
CA TYR A 129 -3.15 -1.75 6.02
C TYR A 129 -1.63 -1.98 5.95
N ASP A 130 -1.20 -3.15 6.43
CA ASP A 130 0.08 -3.79 6.13
C ASP A 130 -0.12 -4.95 5.15
N SER A 131 0.89 -5.23 4.33
CA SER A 131 0.94 -6.40 3.47
C SER A 131 2.33 -7.02 3.54
N SER A 132 2.77 -7.38 4.74
CA SER A 132 4.07 -7.99 4.98
C SER A 132 3.97 -9.47 5.35
N ALA A 133 2.80 -9.93 5.81
CA ALA A 133 2.68 -11.26 6.36
C ALA A 133 2.37 -12.32 5.30
N SER A 134 2.96 -13.49 5.45
CA SER A 134 2.76 -14.58 4.49
C SER A 134 1.50 -15.40 4.79
N ALA A 135 0.77 -15.78 3.74
CA ALA A 135 -0.17 -16.88 3.76
C ALA A 135 0.51 -18.09 3.10
N SER A 136 1.06 -18.97 3.94
CA SER A 136 2.03 -20.00 3.59
C SER A 136 1.46 -21.43 3.58
N ILE A 137 0.14 -21.59 3.76
CA ILE A 137 -0.55 -22.89 3.75
C ILE A 137 -1.59 -22.90 2.61
N PRO A 138 -1.57 -23.91 1.71
CA PRO A 138 -2.48 -23.98 0.57
C PRO A 138 -3.94 -23.78 0.94
N VAL A 139 -4.69 -23.02 0.12
CA VAL A 139 -6.14 -22.76 0.34
C VAL A 139 -7.01 -24.01 0.42
N THR A 140 -6.53 -25.15 -0.08
CA THR A 140 -7.21 -26.45 -0.03
C THR A 140 -7.09 -27.15 1.32
N ASP A 141 -6.13 -26.73 2.15
CA ASP A 141 -5.88 -27.36 3.44
C ASP A 141 -6.85 -26.84 4.50
N SER A 142 -7.34 -27.76 5.34
CA SER A 142 -8.30 -27.43 6.40
C SER A 142 -7.77 -26.43 7.45
N GLY A 143 -6.45 -26.29 7.56
CA GLY A 143 -5.77 -25.36 8.46
C GLY A 143 -5.12 -24.19 7.73
N THR A 144 -5.59 -23.85 6.52
CA THR A 144 -5.03 -22.75 5.73
C THR A 144 -5.01 -21.42 6.49
N ASP A 145 -3.95 -20.64 6.24
CA ASP A 145 -3.77 -19.26 6.68
C ASP A 145 -3.99 -18.26 5.53
N ALA A 146 -4.42 -18.74 4.35
CA ALA A 146 -4.84 -17.92 3.22
C ALA A 146 -6.23 -17.30 3.48
N TYR A 147 -6.27 -16.43 4.48
CA TYR A 147 -7.44 -15.64 4.84
C TYR A 147 -7.64 -14.51 3.83
N TRP A 148 -8.91 -14.16 3.56
CA TRP A 148 -9.20 -12.83 2.99
C TRP A 148 -8.61 -11.74 3.90
N PRO A 149 -8.31 -10.53 3.40
CA PRO A 149 -7.85 -9.42 4.23
C PRO A 149 -8.72 -9.26 5.47
N TYR A 150 -8.08 -9.00 6.61
CA TYR A 150 -8.73 -8.96 7.92
C TYR A 150 -8.18 -7.85 8.79
N THR A 151 -8.94 -7.44 9.80
CA THR A 151 -8.48 -6.46 10.79
C THR A 151 -7.73 -7.13 11.93
N LEU A 152 -6.76 -6.42 12.50
CA LEU A 152 -6.06 -6.81 13.72
C LEU A 152 -6.88 -6.48 14.99
N ASP A 153 -8.21 -6.37 14.89
CA ASP A 153 -9.11 -6.20 16.04
C ASP A 153 -8.93 -7.33 17.07
N TYR A 154 -8.57 -8.53 16.58
CA TYR A 154 -8.37 -9.74 17.38
C TYR A 154 -6.93 -10.26 17.34
N GLY A 155 -5.99 -9.44 16.88
CA GLY A 155 -4.59 -9.82 16.68
C GLY A 155 -4.31 -10.41 15.30
N MET A 156 -3.05 -10.75 15.08
CA MET A 156 -2.55 -11.31 13.83
C MET A 156 -2.86 -12.81 13.70
N ALA A 157 -3.17 -13.27 12.49
CA ALA A 157 -3.46 -14.68 12.20
C ALA A 157 -2.39 -15.36 11.34
N ASN A 158 -1.54 -14.59 10.65
CA ASN A 158 -0.44 -15.07 9.80
C ASN A 158 0.91 -15.01 10.53
N ASP A 159 1.90 -15.75 10.03
CA ASP A 159 3.30 -15.75 10.50
C ASP A 159 3.53 -16.02 11.99
N CYS A 160 2.61 -16.76 12.62
CA CYS A 160 2.61 -17.04 14.05
C CYS A 160 3.92 -17.58 14.62
N LEU A 161 4.63 -18.38 13.82
CA LEU A 161 5.90 -19.00 14.19
C LEU A 161 7.11 -18.23 13.65
N ALA A 162 6.90 -17.39 12.63
CA ALA A 162 7.96 -16.62 11.98
C ALA A 162 8.25 -15.32 12.74
N VAL A 163 7.21 -14.64 13.25
CA VAL A 163 7.37 -13.40 14.02
C VAL A 163 7.12 -13.65 15.52
N PRO A 164 8.12 -13.44 16.39
CA PRO A 164 7.99 -13.71 17.82
C PRO A 164 6.81 -13.00 18.48
N GLY A 165 5.91 -13.77 19.08
CA GLY A 165 4.80 -13.24 19.88
C GLY A 165 3.56 -12.81 19.11
N MET A 166 3.56 -12.95 17.78
CA MET A 166 2.51 -12.48 16.87
C MET A 166 1.14 -13.12 17.17
N CYS A 167 0.92 -14.40 16.89
CA CYS A 167 -0.42 -15.00 17.03
C CYS A 167 -0.81 -15.47 18.44
N LYS A 168 -0.55 -14.67 19.47
CA LYS A 168 -1.11 -14.87 20.82
C LYS A 168 -2.33 -13.96 21.06
N GLY A 169 -3.02 -13.61 19.97
CA GLY A 169 -4.04 -12.56 19.95
C GLY A 169 -3.46 -11.16 20.02
N GLU A 170 -2.22 -10.96 19.55
CA GLU A 170 -1.50 -9.69 19.54
C GLU A 170 -0.94 -9.40 18.11
N PRO A 171 -0.43 -8.19 17.85
CA PRO A 171 -0.87 -6.96 18.52
C PRO A 171 -2.34 -6.70 18.19
N LYS A 172 -3.13 -6.28 19.18
CA LYS A 172 -4.51 -5.81 18.91
C LYS A 172 -4.49 -4.36 18.44
N LEU A 173 -4.75 -4.15 17.16
CA LEU A 173 -4.72 -2.85 16.50
C LEU A 173 -6.07 -2.59 15.82
N PRO A 174 -7.07 -2.07 16.56
CA PRO A 174 -8.42 -2.01 16.03
C PRO A 174 -8.56 -1.19 14.74
N GLY A 175 -9.19 -1.77 13.73
CA GLY A 175 -9.40 -1.17 12.41
C GLY A 175 -8.17 -1.10 11.50
N PHE A 176 -6.99 -1.55 11.95
CA PHE A 176 -5.80 -1.73 11.12
C PHE A 176 -5.91 -3.07 10.38
N TRP A 177 -5.65 -3.09 9.08
CA TRP A 177 -5.83 -4.27 8.24
C TRP A 177 -4.52 -4.98 7.94
N GLU A 178 -4.59 -6.31 7.84
CA GLU A 178 -3.59 -7.11 7.14
C GLU A 178 -4.16 -7.50 5.77
N VAL A 179 -3.34 -7.35 4.74
CA VAL A 179 -3.55 -7.93 3.40
C VAL A 179 -2.50 -9.03 3.23
N PRO A 180 -2.82 -10.29 3.55
CA PRO A 180 -1.85 -11.38 3.51
C PRO A 180 -1.23 -11.55 2.12
N MET A 181 0.04 -11.90 2.10
CA MET A 181 0.77 -12.25 0.89
C MET A 181 0.57 -13.74 0.57
N TYR A 182 -0.26 -14.04 -0.40
CA TYR A 182 -0.66 -15.40 -0.77
C TYR A 182 0.46 -16.11 -1.53
N ALA A 183 1.05 -17.13 -0.92
CA ALA A 183 2.09 -17.93 -1.55
C ALA A 183 1.52 -18.86 -2.64
N LEU A 184 2.41 -19.28 -3.53
CA LEU A 184 2.22 -20.28 -4.55
C LEU A 184 2.85 -21.60 -4.12
N PHE A 185 2.33 -22.71 -4.62
CA PHE A 185 2.76 -24.04 -4.20
C PHE A 185 3.03 -24.94 -5.40
N ASP A 186 4.26 -25.47 -5.47
CA ASP A 186 4.65 -26.52 -6.42
C ASP A 186 4.07 -27.89 -6.04
N SER A 187 4.46 -28.96 -6.73
CA SER A 187 3.90 -30.30 -6.52
C SER A 187 4.20 -30.90 -5.14
N ARG A 188 5.10 -30.30 -4.37
CA ARG A 188 5.43 -30.67 -2.98
C ARG A 188 4.45 -30.05 -1.97
N GLY A 189 3.49 -29.24 -2.42
CA GLY A 189 2.47 -28.64 -1.54
C GLY A 189 3.09 -27.69 -0.52
N PRO A 190 2.78 -27.78 0.79
CA PRO A 190 3.35 -26.89 1.81
C PRO A 190 4.89 -26.86 1.87
N ASP A 191 5.58 -27.91 1.42
CA ASP A 191 7.05 -27.96 1.36
C ASP A 191 7.63 -27.30 0.08
N GLY A 192 6.75 -26.84 -0.81
CA GLY A 192 7.03 -26.28 -2.13
C GLY A 192 6.55 -24.84 -2.28
N ILE A 193 6.76 -24.02 -1.27
CA ILE A 193 6.27 -22.65 -1.19
C ILE A 193 7.12 -21.67 -2.02
N HIS A 194 6.44 -20.76 -2.73
CA HIS A 194 7.01 -19.68 -3.53
C HIS A 194 6.22 -18.39 -3.28
N LEU A 195 6.87 -17.27 -2.95
CA LEU A 195 6.13 -16.06 -2.54
C LEU A 195 6.47 -14.83 -3.39
N MET A 196 7.72 -14.40 -3.33
CA MET A 196 8.22 -13.21 -4.01
C MET A 196 9.08 -13.63 -5.20
N ASP A 197 8.81 -13.08 -6.38
CA ASP A 197 9.47 -13.46 -7.63
C ASP A 197 9.52 -14.98 -7.89
N PRO A 198 8.38 -15.68 -7.95
CA PRO A 198 8.33 -17.15 -8.08
C PRO A 198 9.08 -17.72 -9.31
N TRP A 199 9.41 -16.89 -10.29
CA TRP A 199 10.25 -17.24 -11.45
C TRP A 199 11.75 -17.25 -11.16
N LEU A 200 12.21 -16.88 -9.97
CA LEU A 200 13.60 -17.04 -9.54
C LEU A 200 13.81 -18.30 -8.71
N ASP A 201 12.72 -18.91 -8.23
CA ASP A 201 12.76 -20.08 -7.39
C ASP A 201 12.91 -21.38 -8.20
N THR A 202 13.45 -22.40 -7.55
CA THR A 202 13.51 -23.74 -8.12
C THR A 202 12.29 -24.55 -7.72
N ALA A 203 11.47 -24.90 -8.72
CA ALA A 203 10.28 -25.74 -8.51
C ALA A 203 10.66 -27.18 -8.16
N ASP A 204 9.82 -27.82 -7.35
CA ASP A 204 9.82 -29.24 -7.00
C ASP A 204 11.14 -29.74 -6.37
N GLY A 205 11.87 -28.85 -5.71
CA GLY A 205 13.17 -29.15 -5.09
C GLY A 205 14.29 -29.40 -6.10
N ASN A 206 14.09 -29.00 -7.36
CA ASN A 206 15.12 -29.05 -8.38
C ASN A 206 16.24 -28.02 -8.11
N THR A 207 17.34 -28.14 -8.84
CA THR A 207 18.53 -27.28 -8.68
C THR A 207 18.60 -26.11 -9.67
N ALA A 208 17.59 -25.95 -10.53
CA ALA A 208 17.54 -24.92 -11.54
C ALA A 208 16.10 -24.42 -11.75
N VAL A 209 15.98 -23.14 -12.09
CA VAL A 209 14.72 -22.50 -12.46
C VAL A 209 14.18 -23.15 -13.74
N ASN A 210 12.87 -23.36 -13.80
CA ASN A 210 12.19 -23.92 -14.96
C ASN A 210 10.85 -23.21 -15.19
N ASP A 211 10.81 -22.36 -16.20
CA ASP A 211 9.61 -21.57 -16.53
C ASP A 211 8.35 -22.44 -16.75
N SER A 212 8.48 -23.65 -17.31
CA SER A 212 7.32 -24.53 -17.49
C SER A 212 6.76 -25.01 -16.14
N ALA A 213 7.64 -25.40 -15.21
CA ALA A 213 7.23 -25.78 -13.87
C ALA A 213 6.65 -24.59 -13.10
N THR A 214 7.25 -23.40 -13.25
CA THR A 214 6.71 -22.14 -12.70
C THR A 214 5.29 -21.88 -13.21
N LEU A 215 5.07 -21.97 -14.52
CA LEU A 215 3.74 -21.81 -15.12
C LEU A 215 2.72 -22.80 -14.53
N GLU A 216 3.11 -24.06 -14.39
CA GLU A 216 2.25 -25.12 -13.87
C GLU A 216 1.82 -24.84 -12.43
N PHE A 217 2.76 -24.51 -11.54
CA PHE A 217 2.39 -24.25 -10.15
C PHE A 217 1.61 -22.94 -9.97
N MET A 218 1.87 -21.92 -10.80
CA MET A 218 1.08 -20.68 -10.83
C MET A 218 -0.38 -20.97 -11.21
N LYS A 219 -0.59 -21.76 -12.28
CA LYS A 219 -1.94 -22.18 -12.72
C LYS A 219 -2.64 -23.07 -11.71
N SER A 220 -1.91 -24.01 -11.10
CA SER A 220 -2.43 -24.92 -10.08
C SER A 220 -2.90 -24.14 -8.85
N THR A 221 -2.05 -23.25 -8.33
CA THR A 221 -2.39 -22.39 -7.18
C THR A 221 -3.58 -21.49 -7.51
N PHE A 222 -3.56 -20.82 -8.67
CA PHE A 222 -4.70 -20.00 -9.10
C PHE A 222 -6.00 -20.80 -9.15
N SER A 223 -5.96 -22.01 -9.72
CA SER A 223 -7.13 -22.89 -9.81
C SER A 223 -7.65 -23.30 -8.44
N ALA A 224 -6.75 -23.49 -7.46
CA ALA A 224 -7.11 -23.80 -6.08
C ALA A 224 -7.87 -22.64 -5.41
N HIS A 225 -7.41 -21.39 -5.59
CA HIS A 225 -8.11 -20.19 -5.10
C HIS A 225 -9.47 -20.02 -5.81
N TYR A 226 -9.46 -20.13 -7.13
CA TYR A 226 -10.63 -19.96 -7.99
C TYR A 226 -11.72 -21.01 -7.75
N GLY A 227 -11.30 -22.26 -7.46
CA GLY A 227 -12.17 -23.39 -7.17
C GLY A 227 -12.64 -23.49 -5.71
N ASN A 228 -12.10 -22.69 -4.80
CA ASN A 228 -12.47 -22.63 -3.39
C ASN A 228 -13.08 -21.25 -3.04
N ASN A 229 -12.85 -20.70 -1.85
CA ASN A 229 -13.49 -19.47 -1.36
C ASN A 229 -13.02 -18.17 -2.04
N ARG A 230 -12.39 -18.25 -3.22
CA ARG A 230 -11.97 -17.11 -4.05
C ARG A 230 -11.02 -16.16 -3.34
N GLN A 231 -10.30 -16.64 -2.32
CA GLN A 231 -9.30 -15.82 -1.65
C GLN A 231 -8.35 -15.22 -2.71
N PRO A 232 -7.87 -13.99 -2.51
CA PRO A 232 -7.07 -13.33 -3.53
C PRO A 232 -5.86 -14.18 -3.91
N PHE A 233 -5.47 -14.11 -5.18
CA PHE A 233 -4.24 -14.70 -5.67
C PHE A 233 -3.16 -13.61 -5.73
N GLY A 234 -2.00 -13.88 -5.17
CA GLY A 234 -0.87 -12.94 -5.12
C GLY A 234 0.12 -13.15 -6.27
N LEU A 235 0.57 -12.04 -6.87
CA LEU A 235 1.74 -12.02 -7.73
C LEU A 235 2.63 -10.86 -7.30
N TYR A 236 3.69 -11.14 -6.55
CA TYR A 236 4.56 -10.13 -5.96
C TYR A 236 5.90 -10.12 -6.69
N THR A 237 6.33 -8.95 -7.17
CA THR A 237 7.57 -8.82 -7.95
C THR A 237 8.50 -7.73 -7.44
N HIS A 238 9.80 -7.97 -7.54
CA HIS A 238 10.75 -6.90 -7.76
C HIS A 238 10.95 -6.71 -9.28
N PRO A 239 10.47 -5.59 -9.87
CA PRO A 239 10.47 -5.42 -11.33
C PRO A 239 11.86 -5.49 -11.97
N ILE A 240 12.92 -5.26 -11.18
CA ILE A 240 14.30 -5.38 -11.62
C ILE A 240 14.62 -6.76 -12.19
N HIS A 241 14.05 -7.82 -11.62
CA HIS A 241 14.29 -9.21 -12.02
C HIS A 241 13.56 -9.60 -13.32
N VAL A 242 12.61 -8.78 -13.75
CA VAL A 242 11.85 -8.96 -14.99
C VAL A 242 12.06 -7.83 -15.99
N SER A 243 13.04 -6.96 -15.72
CA SER A 243 13.43 -5.88 -16.62
C SER A 243 14.38 -6.37 -17.70
N ARG A 244 14.05 -6.05 -18.96
CA ARG A 244 14.93 -6.27 -20.12
C ARG A 244 15.91 -5.12 -20.36
N SER A 245 15.70 -3.98 -19.70
CA SER A 245 16.41 -2.72 -19.98
C SER A 245 17.36 -2.30 -18.86
N VAL A 246 17.30 -2.91 -17.68
CA VAL A 246 18.29 -2.66 -16.63
C VAL A 246 19.70 -3.06 -17.11
N PRO A 247 20.74 -2.25 -16.86
CA PRO A 247 22.12 -2.64 -17.12
C PRO A 247 22.46 -3.96 -16.42
N GLY A 248 22.94 -4.94 -17.18
CA GLY A 248 23.25 -6.28 -16.67
C GLY A 248 22.04 -7.21 -16.52
N ALA A 249 20.89 -6.88 -17.12
CA ALA A 249 19.69 -7.71 -17.13
C ALA A 249 19.99 -9.19 -17.45
N THR A 250 19.55 -10.08 -16.56
CA THR A 250 19.72 -11.54 -16.69
C THR A 250 18.41 -12.26 -17.02
N VAL A 251 17.29 -11.54 -17.08
CA VAL A 251 15.99 -12.15 -17.33
C VAL A 251 15.94 -12.82 -18.70
N SER A 252 15.40 -14.04 -18.75
CA SER A 252 15.23 -14.77 -19.99
C SER A 252 13.96 -14.33 -20.72
N ASN A 253 13.97 -14.41 -22.06
CA ASN A 253 12.75 -14.17 -22.83
C ASN A 253 11.65 -15.20 -22.55
N SER A 254 12.01 -16.42 -22.17
CA SER A 254 11.03 -17.46 -21.81
C SER A 254 10.33 -17.13 -20.49
N THR A 255 11.03 -16.54 -19.51
CA THR A 255 10.42 -16.11 -18.24
C THR A 255 9.37 -15.02 -18.47
N ILE A 256 9.67 -14.02 -19.30
CA ILE A 256 8.68 -12.99 -19.65
C ILE A 256 7.49 -13.57 -20.41
N ALA A 257 7.74 -14.50 -21.34
CA ALA A 257 6.68 -15.17 -22.08
C ALA A 257 5.80 -16.03 -21.15
N MET A 258 6.41 -16.68 -20.16
CA MET A 258 5.73 -17.50 -19.16
C MET A 258 4.79 -16.67 -18.28
N ILE A 259 5.26 -15.54 -17.73
CA ILE A 259 4.43 -14.66 -16.90
C ILE A 259 3.23 -14.13 -17.71
N ASN A 260 3.45 -13.73 -18.98
CA ASN A 260 2.36 -13.34 -19.87
C ASN A 260 1.40 -14.49 -20.15
N ALA A 261 1.89 -15.70 -20.41
CA ALA A 261 1.06 -16.88 -20.65
C ALA A 261 0.21 -17.25 -19.43
N PHE A 262 0.71 -17.05 -18.21
CA PHE A 262 -0.09 -17.19 -17.00
C PHE A 262 -1.20 -16.14 -16.93
N LEU A 263 -0.86 -14.86 -17.08
CA LEU A 263 -1.82 -13.77 -16.98
C LEU A 263 -2.90 -13.84 -18.08
N ASP A 264 -2.53 -14.21 -19.32
CA ASP A 264 -3.47 -14.45 -20.41
C ASP A 264 -4.47 -15.57 -20.03
N TRP A 265 -3.95 -16.72 -19.60
CA TRP A 265 -4.77 -17.85 -19.18
C TRP A 265 -5.67 -17.52 -17.98
N ALA A 266 -5.18 -16.74 -17.01
CA ALA A 266 -5.96 -16.35 -15.84
C ALA A 266 -7.11 -15.41 -16.23
N GLN A 267 -6.89 -14.47 -17.14
CA GLN A 267 -7.91 -13.54 -17.61
C GLN A 267 -8.95 -14.19 -18.55
N GLU A 268 -8.66 -15.36 -19.13
CA GLU A 268 -9.66 -16.17 -19.84
C GLU A 268 -10.69 -16.82 -18.89
N GLN A 269 -10.39 -16.89 -17.59
CA GLN A 269 -11.34 -17.42 -16.61
C GLN A 269 -12.41 -16.37 -16.28
N ASN A 270 -13.64 -16.82 -16.02
CA ASN A 270 -14.74 -15.92 -15.73
C ASN A 270 -14.51 -15.12 -14.45
N ASN A 271 -14.79 -13.82 -14.50
CA ASN A 271 -14.85 -12.93 -13.33
C ASN A 271 -13.51 -12.78 -12.59
N VAL A 272 -12.41 -12.78 -13.33
CA VAL A 272 -11.07 -12.49 -12.81
C VAL A 272 -10.74 -11.02 -12.98
N TRP A 273 -10.27 -10.40 -11.91
CA TRP A 273 -9.95 -8.97 -11.84
C TRP A 273 -8.53 -8.78 -11.33
N ILE A 274 -7.69 -8.11 -12.11
CA ILE A 274 -6.37 -7.68 -11.67
C ILE A 274 -6.53 -6.31 -11.00
N VAL A 275 -6.20 -6.22 -9.70
CA VAL A 275 -6.51 -5.06 -8.86
C VAL A 275 -5.33 -4.67 -7.98
N SER A 276 -5.30 -3.42 -7.55
CA SER A 276 -4.41 -2.97 -6.47
C SER A 276 -4.89 -3.48 -5.11
N SER A 277 -4.03 -3.39 -4.11
CA SER A 277 -4.31 -3.74 -2.71
C SER A 277 -5.41 -2.83 -2.14
N GLU A 278 -5.40 -1.53 -2.42
CA GLU A 278 -6.49 -0.62 -2.03
C GLU A 278 -7.83 -1.02 -2.66
N GLN A 279 -7.84 -1.47 -3.91
CA GLN A 279 -9.07 -1.88 -4.61
C GLN A 279 -9.62 -3.19 -4.04
N LEU A 280 -8.74 -4.16 -3.77
CA LEU A 280 -9.10 -5.37 -3.04
C LEU A 280 -9.71 -5.01 -1.68
N LEU A 281 -9.03 -4.16 -0.91
CA LEU A 281 -9.47 -3.79 0.44
C LEU A 281 -10.79 -3.01 0.41
N ALA A 282 -10.98 -2.12 -0.56
CA ALA A 282 -12.23 -1.40 -0.74
C ALA A 282 -13.40 -2.37 -0.98
N TRP A 283 -13.20 -3.42 -1.78
CA TRP A 283 -14.20 -4.47 -1.99
C TRP A 283 -14.43 -5.31 -0.73
N VAL A 284 -13.37 -5.74 -0.03
CA VAL A 284 -13.51 -6.52 1.22
C VAL A 284 -14.32 -5.77 2.28
N ARG A 285 -14.18 -4.44 2.34
CA ARG A 285 -14.92 -3.57 3.26
C ARG A 285 -16.38 -3.36 2.87
N ASN A 286 -16.72 -3.51 1.58
CA ASN A 286 -18.08 -3.36 1.06
C ASN A 286 -18.33 -4.38 -0.07
N PRO A 287 -18.44 -5.67 0.24
CA PRO A 287 -18.45 -6.71 -0.77
C PRO A 287 -19.75 -6.66 -1.57
N VAL A 288 -19.59 -6.53 -2.89
CA VAL A 288 -20.68 -6.62 -3.87
C VAL A 288 -20.50 -7.85 -4.75
N PRO A 289 -21.57 -8.50 -5.22
CA PRO A 289 -21.45 -9.62 -6.15
C PRO A 289 -20.81 -9.17 -7.46
N VAL A 290 -20.19 -10.10 -8.20
CA VAL A 290 -19.54 -9.85 -9.49
C VAL A 290 -20.38 -9.01 -10.45
N SER A 291 -21.70 -9.26 -10.50
CA SER A 291 -22.64 -8.55 -11.37
C SER A 291 -22.77 -7.06 -11.10
N GLN A 292 -22.22 -6.56 -10.00
CA GLN A 292 -22.23 -5.15 -9.60
C GLN A 292 -20.84 -4.49 -9.70
N LEU A 293 -19.77 -5.23 -9.99
CA LEU A 293 -18.40 -4.70 -9.99
C LEU A 293 -18.19 -3.60 -11.03
N ASP A 294 -18.87 -3.67 -12.18
CA ASP A 294 -18.82 -2.62 -13.20
C ASP A 294 -19.30 -1.25 -12.67
N SER A 295 -20.19 -1.28 -11.67
CA SER A 295 -20.74 -0.09 -11.01
C SER A 295 -20.06 0.25 -9.68
N PHE A 296 -19.12 -0.57 -9.23
CA PHE A 296 -18.42 -0.38 -7.97
C PHE A 296 -17.35 0.71 -8.12
N GLU A 297 -17.60 1.88 -7.53
CA GLU A 297 -16.78 3.09 -7.69
C GLU A 297 -15.25 2.84 -7.61
N PRO A 298 -14.72 2.10 -6.61
CA PRO A 298 -13.28 1.84 -6.52
C PRO A 298 -12.65 1.10 -7.72
N LEU A 299 -13.46 0.38 -8.51
CA LEU A 299 -13.01 -0.38 -9.69
C LEU A 299 -13.36 0.31 -11.02
N LYS A 300 -14.04 1.48 -10.99
CA LYS A 300 -14.39 2.20 -12.20
C LYS A 300 -13.17 2.82 -12.88
N CYS A 301 -13.28 2.97 -14.19
CA CYS A 301 -12.30 3.69 -14.98
C CYS A 301 -12.39 5.19 -14.64
N SER A 302 -11.37 5.71 -13.96
CA SER A 302 -11.21 7.15 -13.78
C SER A 302 -9.91 7.64 -14.41
N THR A 303 -10.00 8.74 -15.14
CA THR A 303 -8.83 9.47 -15.64
C THR A 303 -9.06 10.96 -15.39
N PRO A 304 -8.16 11.64 -14.67
CA PRO A 304 -8.26 13.08 -14.47
C PRO A 304 -8.33 13.83 -15.81
N GLN A 305 -9.23 14.80 -15.91
CA GLN A 305 -9.41 15.61 -17.12
C GLN A 305 -8.73 16.96 -16.93
N VAL A 306 -7.46 17.04 -17.29
CA VAL A 306 -6.65 18.27 -17.21
C VAL A 306 -5.89 18.43 -18.52
N SER A 307 -6.04 19.59 -19.16
CA SER A 307 -5.42 19.90 -20.46
C SER A 307 -4.43 21.07 -20.39
N GLN A 308 -4.30 21.69 -19.21
CA GLN A 308 -3.35 22.75 -18.97
C GLN A 308 -1.94 22.18 -18.93
N LYS A 309 -1.00 22.91 -19.51
CA LYS A 309 0.43 22.60 -19.45
C LYS A 309 0.98 22.87 -18.05
N ILE A 310 0.94 21.84 -17.21
CA ILE A 310 1.39 21.83 -15.81
C ILE A 310 2.16 20.54 -15.52
N CYS A 311 3.03 20.56 -14.51
CA CYS A 311 3.76 19.37 -14.09
C CYS A 311 2.91 18.57 -13.09
N ASN A 312 2.18 17.57 -13.57
CA ASN A 312 1.11 16.92 -12.80
C ASN A 312 1.03 15.40 -13.00
N GLY A 313 2.07 14.75 -13.52
CA GLY A 313 2.08 13.31 -13.79
C GLY A 313 1.31 12.87 -15.04
N MET A 314 0.91 13.81 -15.90
CA MET A 314 0.32 13.52 -17.21
C MET A 314 1.33 13.87 -18.30
N PRO A 315 1.92 12.89 -19.01
CA PRO A 315 3.09 13.10 -19.88
C PRO A 315 2.94 14.26 -20.88
N ASP A 316 1.78 14.38 -21.54
CA ASP A 316 1.51 15.45 -22.50
C ASP A 316 1.47 16.85 -21.84
N ASN A 317 0.97 16.94 -20.61
CA ASN A 317 0.88 18.20 -19.87
C ASN A 317 2.24 18.63 -19.31
N GLU A 318 3.05 17.67 -18.85
CA GLU A 318 4.29 17.95 -18.14
C GLU A 318 5.54 17.98 -19.03
N GLU A 319 5.39 17.72 -20.33
CA GLU A 319 6.50 17.74 -21.28
C GLU A 319 7.32 19.03 -21.19
N GLY A 320 8.59 18.89 -20.79
CA GLY A 320 9.55 19.99 -20.63
C GLY A 320 9.41 20.77 -19.32
N LEU A 321 8.58 20.32 -18.37
CA LEU A 321 8.36 20.97 -17.07
C LEU A 321 9.06 20.28 -15.90
N LEU A 322 9.61 19.07 -16.08
CA LEU A 322 10.32 18.35 -15.03
C LEU A 322 11.60 19.08 -14.59
N ALA A 323 11.85 19.16 -13.28
CA ALA A 323 13.13 19.59 -12.74
C ALA A 323 14.08 18.40 -12.69
N HIS A 324 15.32 18.58 -13.15
CA HIS A 324 16.37 17.55 -13.12
C HIS A 324 17.30 17.75 -11.92
N CYS A 325 17.27 16.81 -10.99
CA CYS A 325 18.05 16.83 -9.75
C CYS A 325 19.33 16.01 -9.97
N ALA A 326 20.41 16.71 -10.32
CA ALA A 326 21.67 16.11 -10.80
C ALA A 326 22.57 15.57 -9.66
N PHE A 327 22.03 14.76 -8.75
CA PHE A 327 22.84 14.09 -7.74
C PHE A 327 23.80 13.08 -8.38
N ASN A 328 25.03 13.02 -7.87
CA ASN A 328 26.10 12.20 -8.45
C ASN A 328 25.80 10.70 -8.42
N ASP A 329 25.21 10.19 -7.32
CA ASP A 329 24.95 8.76 -7.18
C ASP A 329 23.76 8.31 -8.03
N PHE A 330 22.70 9.12 -8.04
CA PHE A 330 21.49 8.85 -8.81
C PHE A 330 20.79 10.15 -9.19
N PRO A 331 20.86 10.60 -10.45
CA PRO A 331 20.08 11.73 -10.92
C PRO A 331 18.62 11.33 -11.13
N TRP A 332 17.69 12.20 -10.74
CA TRP A 332 16.24 11.96 -10.86
C TRP A 332 15.47 13.23 -11.20
N TYR A 333 14.18 13.09 -11.49
CA TYR A 333 13.31 14.18 -11.90
C TYR A 333 12.13 14.37 -10.94
N THR A 334 11.61 15.59 -10.88
CA THR A 334 10.41 15.91 -10.07
C THR A 334 9.65 17.10 -10.60
N CYS A 335 8.36 17.13 -10.29
CA CYS A 335 7.52 18.30 -10.48
C CYS A 335 7.66 19.36 -9.38
N TYR A 336 8.23 19.02 -8.23
CA TYR A 336 8.10 19.79 -6.99
C TYR A 336 9.38 20.52 -6.56
N GLY A 337 10.42 20.51 -7.42
CA GLY A 337 11.67 21.22 -7.19
C GLY A 337 12.72 20.37 -6.49
N CYS A 338 13.96 20.54 -6.91
CA CYS A 338 15.08 19.71 -6.47
C CYS A 338 15.53 20.09 -5.06
N PRO A 339 15.77 19.11 -4.17
CA PRO A 339 16.32 19.39 -2.85
C PRO A 339 17.82 19.74 -2.93
N THR A 340 18.35 20.46 -1.93
CA THR A 340 19.78 20.80 -1.82
C THR A 340 20.69 19.62 -1.55
N GLN A 341 20.13 18.51 -1.07
CA GLN A 341 20.85 17.28 -0.73
C GLN A 341 19.96 16.06 -0.97
N GLN A 342 20.57 14.87 -1.01
CA GLN A 342 19.81 13.61 -1.05
C GLN A 342 18.92 13.47 0.19
N LEU A 343 17.78 12.83 -0.01
CA LEU A 343 16.81 12.53 1.03
C LEU A 343 17.38 11.46 1.97
N SER A 344 17.08 11.54 3.25
CA SER A 344 17.46 10.52 4.24
C SER A 344 16.39 10.39 5.32
N PRO A 345 16.35 9.32 6.12
CA PRO A 345 15.41 9.19 7.24
C PRO A 345 15.43 10.41 8.17
N SER A 346 16.62 10.95 8.43
CA SER A 346 16.82 12.15 9.25
C SER A 346 16.47 13.48 8.57
N ASN A 347 16.43 13.52 7.23
CA ASN A 347 16.07 14.71 6.45
C ASN A 347 15.32 14.33 5.16
N PRO A 348 14.05 13.90 5.28
CA PRO A 348 13.26 13.38 4.17
C PRO A 348 12.69 14.45 3.22
N ASN A 349 12.75 15.73 3.61
CA ASN A 349 12.32 16.86 2.79
C ASN A 349 13.28 18.06 3.00
N PRO A 350 14.49 18.00 2.44
CA PRO A 350 15.44 19.11 2.51
C PRO A 350 14.88 20.36 1.81
N PRO A 351 15.40 21.55 2.13
CA PRO A 351 15.10 22.77 1.38
C PRO A 351 15.38 22.60 -0.12
N GLN A 352 14.63 23.33 -0.96
CA GLN A 352 14.90 23.35 -2.39
C GLN A 352 16.24 24.01 -2.71
N ASP A 353 16.94 23.48 -3.71
CA ASP A 353 18.13 24.07 -4.29
C ASP A 353 17.76 25.29 -5.13
N PRO A 354 18.09 26.53 -4.69
CA PRO A 354 17.74 27.74 -5.41
C PRO A 354 18.52 27.91 -6.73
N THR A 355 19.51 27.05 -6.98
CA THR A 355 20.31 27.07 -8.22
C THR A 355 19.70 26.22 -9.33
N VAL A 356 18.71 25.36 -9.02
CA VAL A 356 18.10 24.42 -9.97
C VAL A 356 16.68 24.86 -10.32
N GLY A 357 16.58 25.73 -11.33
CA GLY A 357 15.31 26.24 -11.81
C GLY A 357 14.66 27.23 -10.84
N GLN A 358 13.37 27.52 -11.05
CA GLN A 358 12.60 28.34 -10.13
C GLN A 358 12.08 27.50 -8.96
N GLU A 359 11.90 28.14 -7.80
CA GLU A 359 11.24 27.55 -6.64
C GLU A 359 9.83 27.06 -7.00
N ARG A 360 9.46 25.87 -6.51
CA ARG A 360 8.17 25.22 -6.79
C ARG A 360 7.38 24.98 -5.52
N PHE A 361 6.07 24.77 -5.66
CA PHE A 361 5.17 24.56 -4.55
C PHE A 361 4.83 23.08 -4.38
N ARG A 362 4.99 22.58 -3.15
CA ARG A 362 4.60 21.23 -2.72
C ARG A 362 3.08 21.08 -2.75
N LEU A 363 2.59 19.85 -2.91
CA LEU A 363 1.15 19.57 -2.97
C LEU A 363 0.47 20.02 -1.65
N PRO A 364 -0.52 20.92 -1.66
CA PRO A 364 -1.23 21.33 -0.45
C PRO A 364 -2.31 20.31 -0.08
N ALA A 365 -2.73 20.31 1.19
CA ALA A 365 -3.81 19.46 1.68
C ALA A 365 -5.19 19.69 1.01
N ASN A 366 -5.38 20.76 0.23
CA ASN A 366 -6.68 21.10 -0.39
C ASN A 366 -6.69 20.97 -1.93
N CYS A 367 -5.73 20.25 -2.51
CA CYS A 367 -5.69 19.94 -3.93
C CYS A 367 -5.13 18.52 -4.14
N SER A 368 -5.56 17.84 -5.20
CA SER A 368 -4.97 16.56 -5.60
C SER A 368 -3.97 16.73 -6.74
N THR A 369 -3.01 15.82 -6.80
CA THR A 369 -1.88 15.79 -7.75
C THR A 369 -2.23 16.17 -9.19
N PRO A 370 -3.24 15.56 -9.85
CA PRO A 370 -3.50 15.86 -11.26
C PRO A 370 -3.95 17.30 -11.49
N PHE A 371 -4.50 17.99 -10.49
CA PHE A 371 -5.02 19.36 -10.63
C PHE A 371 -4.10 20.42 -10.01
N TRP A 372 -2.96 20.03 -9.44
CA TRP A 372 -2.05 20.98 -8.81
C TRP A 372 -1.00 21.48 -9.81
N ASP A 373 -0.86 22.79 -9.95
CA ASP A 373 0.25 23.44 -10.67
C ASP A 373 1.37 23.76 -9.66
N PRO A 374 2.43 22.92 -9.54
CA PRO A 374 3.52 23.16 -8.62
C PRO A 374 4.43 24.31 -9.06
N ILE A 375 4.32 24.79 -10.30
CA ILE A 375 5.10 25.93 -10.78
C ILE A 375 4.44 27.24 -10.32
N LYS A 376 3.10 27.33 -10.37
CA LYS A 376 2.37 28.54 -9.96
C LYS A 376 1.82 28.51 -8.54
N GLY A 377 1.81 27.35 -7.89
CA GLY A 377 1.18 27.18 -6.59
C GLY A 377 -0.34 27.31 -6.64
N GLN A 378 -0.96 26.79 -7.70
CA GLN A 378 -2.39 26.95 -7.95
C GLN A 378 -3.10 25.61 -8.13
N CYS A 379 -4.22 25.41 -7.43
CA CYS A 379 -5.13 24.32 -7.72
C CYS A 379 -6.05 24.68 -8.88
N LEU A 380 -6.05 23.86 -9.93
CA LEU A 380 -6.88 24.04 -11.13
C LEU A 380 -8.26 23.42 -11.00
N CYS A 381 -8.52 22.63 -9.95
CA CYS A 381 -9.83 22.06 -9.72
C CYS A 381 -10.87 23.17 -9.44
N GLN A 382 -11.88 23.27 -10.30
CA GLN A 382 -13.02 24.20 -10.13
C GLN A 382 -14.34 23.49 -9.84
N ASP A 383 -14.41 22.17 -10.04
CA ASP A 383 -15.63 21.38 -9.94
C ASP A 383 -15.66 20.51 -8.68
N SER A 384 -16.85 20.24 -8.15
CA SER A 384 -17.00 19.38 -6.96
C SER A 384 -16.49 17.95 -7.15
N SER A 385 -16.35 17.49 -8.40
CA SER A 385 -15.85 16.15 -8.74
C SER A 385 -14.34 16.00 -8.53
N CYS A 386 -13.59 17.10 -8.50
CA CYS A 386 -12.15 17.09 -8.26
C CYS A 386 -11.76 17.76 -6.93
N GLN A 387 -12.74 18.33 -6.22
CA GLN A 387 -12.50 18.98 -4.93
C GLN A 387 -11.93 17.96 -3.96
N PHE A 388 -10.84 18.33 -3.32
CA PHE A 388 -10.06 17.44 -2.50
C PHE A 388 -9.72 18.12 -1.17
N ALA A 389 -9.85 17.36 -0.09
CA ALA A 389 -9.40 17.77 1.22
C ALA A 389 -8.72 16.57 1.89
N ASP A 390 -7.41 16.64 1.94
CA ASP A 390 -6.58 15.75 2.72
C ASP A 390 -6.77 16.09 4.20
N ASN A 391 -7.71 15.38 4.83
CA ASN A 391 -7.91 15.41 6.28
C ASN A 391 -7.11 14.29 6.96
N SER A 392 -6.07 13.77 6.32
CA SER A 392 -5.28 12.68 6.86
C SER A 392 -4.34 13.16 7.98
N ARG A 393 -3.45 12.26 8.36
CA ARG A 393 -2.64 12.30 9.56
C ARG A 393 -1.56 13.40 9.52
N PRO A 394 -1.24 14.04 10.65
CA PRO A 394 0.01 14.79 10.77
C PRO A 394 1.20 13.80 10.79
N ILE A 395 2.25 14.07 10.00
CA ILE A 395 3.37 13.13 9.76
C ILE A 395 4.69 13.50 10.45
N GLY A 396 4.70 14.51 11.34
CA GLY A 396 5.93 14.93 12.00
C GLY A 396 6.09 14.43 13.43
N PRO A 397 7.32 14.50 13.98
CA PRO A 397 7.60 14.11 15.36
C PRO A 397 6.60 14.73 16.33
N ASN A 398 6.03 13.92 17.23
CA ASN A 398 4.99 14.32 18.19
C ASN A 398 3.65 14.77 17.56
N GLY A 399 3.31 14.28 16.37
CA GLY A 399 2.08 14.68 15.67
C GLY A 399 2.17 16.07 15.05
N ALA A 400 3.39 16.52 14.71
CA ALA A 400 3.58 17.78 14.00
C ALA A 400 2.90 17.72 12.63
N ASN A 401 2.16 18.77 12.30
CA ASN A 401 1.40 18.84 11.05
C ASN A 401 2.32 19.21 9.88
N LEU A 402 3.08 18.23 9.38
CA LEU A 402 3.94 18.42 8.20
C LEU A 402 3.18 18.19 6.89
N THR A 403 1.86 18.36 6.89
CA THR A 403 1.04 18.27 5.66
C THR A 403 1.60 19.19 4.59
N GLY A 404 1.65 18.68 3.35
CA GLY A 404 2.22 19.37 2.21
C GLY A 404 1.67 20.78 1.95
N GLY A 405 2.44 21.52 1.16
CA GLY A 405 2.27 22.95 0.88
C GLY A 405 3.59 23.71 1.05
N GLY A 406 3.62 24.98 0.65
CA GLY A 406 4.85 25.79 0.69
C GLY A 406 5.92 25.28 -0.30
N THR A 407 7.19 25.53 0.01
CA THR A 407 8.33 25.27 -0.90
C THR A 407 9.37 24.31 -0.29
N GLY A 408 9.06 23.67 0.84
CA GLY A 408 9.98 22.76 1.52
C GLY A 408 10.90 23.47 2.50
N ASP A 409 10.65 23.24 3.79
CA ASP A 409 11.49 23.43 4.99
C ASP A 409 10.59 23.10 6.19
N PHE A 410 11.12 22.45 7.22
CA PHE A 410 10.39 22.14 8.45
C PHE A 410 10.63 23.22 9.50
N GLY A 411 10.06 24.40 9.28
CA GLY A 411 10.02 25.43 10.33
C GLY A 411 9.19 24.95 11.54
N PRO A 412 9.59 25.24 12.79
CA PRO A 412 8.99 24.71 14.02
C PRO A 412 7.61 25.32 14.38
N THR A 413 6.86 25.85 13.41
CA THR A 413 5.68 26.72 13.67
C THR A 413 4.40 26.32 12.93
N ALA A 414 4.31 25.12 12.36
CA ALA A 414 3.04 24.62 11.83
C ALA A 414 2.09 24.29 12.99
N THR A 415 1.14 25.19 13.27
CA THR A 415 0.07 24.95 14.24
C THR A 415 -0.88 23.88 13.66
N PRO A 416 -1.21 22.81 14.40
CA PRO A 416 -2.12 21.79 13.89
C PRO A 416 -3.51 22.39 13.72
N THR A 417 -4.07 22.33 12.51
CA THR A 417 -5.49 22.61 12.31
C THR A 417 -6.21 21.44 11.66
N GLN A 418 -7.19 20.97 12.45
CA GLN A 418 -8.42 20.23 12.15
C GLN A 418 -8.31 18.76 11.75
N SER A 419 -8.51 17.96 12.81
CA SER A 419 -9.31 16.73 12.89
C SER A 419 -9.25 15.79 11.71
N TYR A 420 -8.31 14.84 11.82
CA TYR A 420 -8.44 13.51 11.25
C TYR A 420 -9.87 13.00 11.42
N LYS A 421 -10.60 12.88 10.31
CA LYS A 421 -11.79 12.04 10.25
C LYS A 421 -11.32 10.71 9.69
N PRO A 422 -11.25 9.64 10.51
CA PRO A 422 -10.93 8.34 9.96
C PRO A 422 -11.92 8.02 8.84
N PHE A 423 -11.43 7.37 7.79
CA PHE A 423 -12.27 6.88 6.69
C PHE A 423 -13.28 5.82 7.16
N ASN A 424 -13.12 5.28 8.37
CA ASN A 424 -14.17 4.54 9.05
C ASN A 424 -15.15 5.54 9.68
N GLY A 425 -16.45 5.45 9.38
CA GLY A 425 -17.48 6.30 10.00
C GLY A 425 -17.61 6.18 11.53
N ASN A 426 -16.64 5.56 12.23
CA ASN A 426 -16.50 5.63 13.68
C ASN A 426 -15.82 6.93 14.07
N GLY A 427 -16.56 8.04 13.88
CA GLY A 427 -16.34 9.21 14.70
C GLY A 427 -16.33 8.80 16.17
N ALA A 428 -15.46 9.42 16.95
CA ALA A 428 -15.37 9.30 18.39
C ALA A 428 -16.73 8.97 19.03
N LEU A 429 -16.76 7.98 19.94
CA LEU A 429 -17.88 7.77 20.86
C LEU A 429 -18.43 9.13 21.25
N ALA A 430 -19.70 9.38 20.89
CA ALA A 430 -20.33 10.68 21.01
C ALA A 430 -19.95 11.29 22.37
N ALA A 431 -19.23 12.41 22.35
CA ALA A 431 -18.99 13.18 23.55
C ALA A 431 -20.36 13.46 24.16
N LEU A 432 -20.61 12.96 25.37
CA LEU A 432 -21.83 13.28 26.10
C LEU A 432 -21.96 14.81 26.12
N PRO A 433 -23.15 15.37 25.81
CA PRO A 433 -23.34 16.80 25.75
C PRO A 433 -22.85 17.45 27.06
N ALA A 434 -22.03 18.49 26.93
CA ALA A 434 -21.63 19.32 28.04
C ALA A 434 -22.90 19.84 28.74
N GLY A 435 -23.22 19.29 29.91
CA GLY A 435 -24.45 19.61 30.64
C GLY A 435 -25.03 18.50 31.51
N VAL A 436 -24.56 17.25 31.42
CA VAL A 436 -25.00 16.19 32.34
C VAL A 436 -24.06 16.11 33.55
N PHE A 437 -24.46 16.73 34.66
CA PHE A 437 -23.88 16.45 35.97
C PHE A 437 -24.12 14.98 36.31
N PRO A 438 -23.07 14.17 36.58
CA PRO A 438 -23.29 12.83 37.11
C PRO A 438 -23.69 12.98 38.59
N ALA A 439 -24.98 12.74 38.87
CA ALA A 439 -25.45 12.47 40.22
C ALA A 439 -24.89 11.12 40.68
N VAL A 440 -23.64 11.11 41.15
CA VAL A 440 -23.13 10.03 42.01
C VAL A 440 -23.48 10.41 43.44
N ALA A 441 -24.69 10.06 43.84
CA ALA A 441 -25.12 10.04 45.22
C ALA A 441 -25.68 8.65 45.53
N PHE A 442 -25.25 8.12 46.67
CA PHE A 442 -25.66 6.88 47.34
C PHE A 442 -24.98 5.57 46.95
N GLY A 443 -23.95 5.27 47.72
CA GLY A 443 -23.38 3.93 47.86
C GLY A 443 -22.42 3.80 49.05
N LEU A 444 -22.65 4.53 50.15
CA LEU A 444 -21.93 4.35 51.42
C LEU A 444 -22.93 4.08 52.54
N VAL A 445 -23.27 2.80 52.73
CA VAL A 445 -23.75 2.25 54.01
C VAL A 445 -23.25 0.82 54.11
N GLY A 446 -22.49 0.51 55.15
CA GLY A 446 -22.29 -0.88 55.59
C GLY A 446 -20.86 -1.33 55.87
N ALA A 447 -20.08 -0.56 56.65
CA ALA A 447 -18.87 -1.10 57.28
C ALA A 447 -18.72 -0.59 58.71
N VAL A 448 -19.48 -1.15 59.66
CA VAL A 448 -19.07 -1.26 61.08
C VAL A 448 -19.76 -2.48 61.72
N VAL A 449 -18.97 -3.23 62.50
CA VAL A 449 -19.31 -4.24 63.52
C VAL A 449 -19.45 -5.70 63.06
N GLY A 450 -18.46 -6.52 63.43
CA GLY A 450 -18.53 -7.98 63.29
C GLY A 450 -17.22 -8.71 63.61
N LEU A 451 -16.71 -8.52 64.82
CA LEU A 451 -15.54 -9.21 65.39
C LEU A 451 -15.80 -10.73 65.56
N VAL A 452 -14.72 -11.52 65.38
CA VAL A 452 -14.36 -12.75 66.12
C VAL A 452 -14.73 -14.12 65.50
N SER A 453 -13.66 -14.94 65.34
CA SER A 453 -13.59 -16.43 65.38
C SER A 453 -14.20 -17.21 64.20
N VAL A 454 -13.67 -18.35 63.71
CA VAL A 454 -12.66 -19.32 64.15
C VAL A 454 -12.39 -20.29 62.98
N TYR A 455 -11.14 -20.74 62.86
CA TYR A 455 -10.58 -22.01 62.34
C TYR A 455 -11.30 -22.92 61.31
N ALA A 456 -10.41 -23.56 60.53
CA ALA A 456 -10.51 -24.86 59.84
C ALA A 456 -11.35 -24.85 58.56
N GLY A 457 -10.94 -25.44 57.44
CA GLY A 457 -9.88 -26.40 57.16
C GLY A 457 -10.34 -27.22 55.94
N VAL A 458 -9.35 -27.72 55.18
CA VAL A 458 -9.41 -28.51 53.94
C VAL A 458 -9.52 -27.70 52.65
#